data_AF-A0A239BUF5-F1
#
_entry.id   AF-A0A239BUF5-F1
#
_cell.length_a   1.000
_cell.length_b   1.000
_cell.length_c   1.000
_cell.angle_alpha   90.00
_cell.angle_beta   90.00
_cell.angle_gamma   90.00
#
_symmetry.space_group_name_H-M   'P 1'
#
loop_
_entity.id
_entity.type
_entity.pdbx_description
1 polymer ?
#
loop_
_entity_poly.entity_id
_entity_poly.type
_entity_poly.pdbx_seq_one_letter_code
_entity_poly.pdbx_strand_id
1 'polypeptide(L)' 'MMDLDGIDPLHVQLAAVLRKRIDDGTYPPRSKLPSISELCEESGLANTTVQKALTILKDEGRVRGVKGRGTFVLPQDESE' A
#
# COMPACT_ATOMS: atom_id res chain seq x y z
N MET A 1 -2.86 4.98 15.80
CA MET A 1 -1.51 5.27 16.33
C MET A 1 -0.64 4.14 15.83
N MET A 2 0.41 4.41 15.05
CA MET A 2 1.34 3.36 14.63
C MET A 2 2.17 2.99 15.85
N ASP A 3 1.98 1.78 16.36
CA ASP A 3 2.73 1.27 17.49
C ASP A 3 4.20 1.08 17.06
N LEU A 4 5.09 1.91 17.62
CA LEU A 4 6.55 1.83 17.43
C LEU A 4 7.19 0.67 18.24
N ASP A 5 6.39 -0.08 18.99
CA ASP A 5 6.81 -1.20 19.86
C ASP A 5 6.62 -2.59 19.20
N GLY A 6 5.95 -2.64 18.05
CA GLY A 6 5.74 -3.88 17.31
C GLY A 6 7.03 -4.40 16.67
N ILE A 7 7.25 -5.71 16.77
CA ILE A 7 8.36 -6.44 16.13
C ILE A 7 8.36 -6.24 14.60
N ASP A 8 7.21 -5.89 14.03
CA ASP A 8 7.01 -5.69 12.61
C ASP A 8 7.52 -4.34 12.08
N PRO A 9 8.32 -4.34 11.00
CA PRO A 9 8.83 -3.12 10.40
C PRO A 9 7.73 -2.13 9.98
N LEU A 10 8.01 -0.83 10.04
CA LEU A 10 7.08 0.25 9.63
C LEU A 10 6.48 0.05 8.22
N HIS A 11 7.22 -0.55 7.30
CA HIS A 11 6.73 -0.84 5.95
C HIS A 11 5.69 -1.96 5.91
N VAL A 12 5.78 -2.93 6.82
CA VAL A 12 4.78 -4.01 6.98
C VAL A 12 3.49 -3.42 7.56
N GLN A 13 3.61 -2.55 8.57
CA GLN A 13 2.45 -1.87 9.14
C GLN A 13 1.72 -1.02 8.10
N LEU A 14 2.46 -0.23 7.30
CA LEU A 14 1.88 0.57 6.21
C LEU A 14 1.20 -0.33 5.15
N ALA A 15 1.83 -1.44 4.77
CA ALA A 15 1.24 -2.39 3.84
C ALA A 15 -0.08 -2.97 4.39
N ALA A 16 -0.12 -3.35 5.66
CA ALA A 16 -1.33 -3.86 6.31
C ALA A 16 -2.45 -2.82 6.37
N VAL A 17 -2.13 -1.55 6.65
CA VAL A 17 -3.09 -0.44 6.65
C VAL A 17 -3.66 -0.22 5.24
N LEU A 18 -2.80 -0.15 4.23
CA LEU A 18 -3.21 0.02 2.84
C LEU A 18 -4.04 -1.17 2.35
N ARG A 19 -3.65 -2.39 2.71
CA ARG A 19 -4.40 -3.61 2.44
C ARG A 19 -5.81 -3.51 3.02
N LYS A 20 -5.94 -3.13 4.30
CA LYS A 20 -7.24 -2.92 4.93
C LYS A 20 -8.09 -1.87 4.21
N ARG A 21 -7.49 -0.74 3.80
CA ARG A 21 -8.21 0.30 3.05
C ARG A 21 -8.68 -0.18 1.68
N ILE A 22 -7.90 -1.02 1.00
CA ILE A 22 -8.30 -1.66 -0.26
C ILE A 22 -9.48 -2.61 -0.01
N ASP A 23 -9.39 -3.43 1.04
CA ASP A 23 -10.39 -4.43 1.43
C ASP A 23 -11.72 -3.79 1.87
N ASP A 24 -11.64 -2.68 2.62
CA ASP A 24 -12.78 -1.88 3.09
C ASP A 24 -13.45 -1.08 1.94
N GLY A 25 -12.82 -1.04 0.75
CA GLY A 25 -13.35 -0.31 -0.41
C GLY A 25 -13.00 1.18 -0.43
N THR A 26 -12.18 1.68 0.51
CA THR A 26 -11.63 3.04 0.47
C THR A 26 -10.87 3.29 -0.83
N TYR A 27 -10.11 2.28 -1.29
CA TYR A 27 -9.47 2.30 -2.61
C TYR A 27 -10.07 1.20 -3.49
N PRO A 28 -11.02 1.54 -4.37
CA PRO A 28 -11.66 0.53 -5.20
C PRO A 28 -10.66 -0.12 -6.16
N PRO A 29 -10.92 -1.36 -6.56
CA PRO A 29 -10.08 -2.03 -7.54
C PRO A 29 -10.03 -1.24 -8.85
N ARG A 30 -8.87 -1.24 -9.51
CA ARG A 30 -8.54 -0.42 -10.69
C ARG A 30 -8.44 1.09 -10.42
N SER A 31 -8.62 1.57 -9.19
CA SER A 31 -8.30 2.96 -8.87
C SER A 31 -6.80 3.19 -8.75
N LYS A 32 -6.41 4.44 -8.96
CA LYS A 32 -5.05 4.91 -8.77
C LYS A 32 -4.79 5.09 -7.27
N LEU A 33 -3.75 4.44 -6.76
CA LEU A 33 -3.23 4.70 -5.43
C LEU A 33 -2.50 6.04 -5.40
N PRO A 34 -2.51 6.75 -4.25
CA PRO A 34 -1.63 7.87 -4.01
C PRO A 34 -0.16 7.51 -4.30
N SER A 35 0.59 8.50 -4.76
CA SER A 35 2.00 8.29 -5.13
C SER A 35 2.86 8.01 -3.89
N ILE A 36 4.08 7.51 -4.08
CA ILE A 36 5.03 7.28 -2.96
C ILE A 36 5.21 8.55 -2.13
N SER A 37 5.33 9.71 -2.80
CA SER A 37 5.43 11.02 -2.14
C SER A 37 4.19 11.36 -1.33
N GLU A 38 2.99 11.16 -1.86
CA GLU A 38 1.76 11.44 -1.13
C GLU A 38 1.57 10.50 0.06
N LEU A 39 1.87 9.22 -0.11
CA LEU A 39 1.88 8.25 0.98
C LEU A 39 2.92 8.60 2.04
N CYS A 40 4.10 9.08 1.64
CA CYS A 40 5.15 9.57 2.53
C CYS A 40 4.67 10.80 3.32
N GLU A 41 3.96 11.73 2.69
CA GLU A 41 3.39 12.90 3.36
C GLU A 41 2.24 12.53 4.30
N GLU A 42 1.34 11.61 3.89
CA GLU A 42 0.20 11.19 4.71
C GLU A 42 0.63 10.35 5.92
N SER A 43 1.61 9.45 5.73
CA SER A 43 2.08 8.55 6.78
C SER A 43 3.29 9.08 7.56
N GLY A 44 3.96 10.13 7.08
CA GLY A 44 5.20 10.66 7.67
C GLY A 44 6.40 9.70 7.55
N LEU A 45 6.29 8.65 6.73
CA LEU A 45 7.31 7.60 6.59
C LEU A 45 8.26 7.90 5.43
N ALA A 46 9.51 7.46 5.56
CA ALA A 46 10.50 7.61 4.49
C ALA A 46 10.03 6.95 3.17
N ASN A 47 10.41 7.55 2.04
CA ASN A 47 10.14 7.01 0.68
C ASN A 47 10.55 5.54 0.55
N THR A 48 11.67 5.14 1.16
CA THR A 48 12.15 3.74 1.17
C THR A 48 11.19 2.80 1.90
N THR A 49 10.59 3.24 3.01
CA THR A 49 9.58 2.50 3.78
C THR A 49 8.30 2.34 2.99
N VAL A 50 7.80 3.43 2.38
CA VAL A 50 6.62 3.40 1.52
C VAL A 50 6.84 2.49 0.31
N GLN A 51 8.01 2.57 -0.31
CA GLN A 51 8.36 1.73 -1.45
C GLN A 51 8.40 0.25 -1.07
N LYS A 52 8.91 -0.11 0.12
CA LYS A 52 8.84 -1.48 0.65
C LYS A 52 7.40 -1.93 0.89
N ALA A 53 6.55 -1.08 1.48
CA ALA A 53 5.14 -1.40 1.70
C ALA A 53 4.40 -1.67 0.39
N LEU A 54 4.60 -0.81 -0.61
CA LEU A 54 4.06 -1.01 -1.96
C LEU A 54 4.61 -2.26 -2.63
N THR A 55 5.86 -2.63 -2.36
CA THR A 55 6.46 -3.86 -2.90
C THR A 55 5.77 -5.09 -2.31
N ILE A 56 5.49 -5.10 -1.00
CA ILE A 56 4.73 -6.18 -0.35
C ILE A 56 3.34 -6.30 -0.98
N LEU A 57 2.60 -5.18 -1.06
CA LEU A 57 1.27 -5.18 -1.68
C LEU A 57 1.31 -5.61 -3.16
N LYS A 58 2.42 -5.33 -3.85
CA LYS A 58 2.62 -5.74 -5.24
C LYS A 58 2.89 -7.24 -5.34
N ASP A 59 3.67 -7.79 -4.41
CA ASP A 59 3.97 -9.21 -4.31
C ASP A 59 2.70 -10.02 -3.93
N GLU A 60 1.87 -9.47 -3.03
CA GLU A 60 0.54 -10.00 -2.71
C GLU A 60 -0.48 -9.87 -3.86
N GLY A 61 -0.11 -9.26 -4.99
CA GLY A 61 -1.03 -9.05 -6.12
C GLY A 61 -2.16 -8.07 -5.82
N ARG A 62 -2.02 -7.21 -4.80
CA ARG A 62 -3.02 -6.19 -4.42
C ARG A 62 -2.84 -4.87 -5.15
N VAL A 63 -1.61 -4.56 -5.56
CA VAL A 63 -1.31 -3.31 -6.29
C VAL A 63 -0.33 -3.57 -7.43
N ARG A 64 -0.35 -2.71 -8.45
CA ARG A 64 0.59 -2.74 -9.56
C ARG A 64 1.17 -1.36 -9.82
N GLY A 65 2.48 -1.25 -9.62
CA GLY A 65 3.25 -0.08 -10.02
C GLY A 65 3.47 -0.05 -11.53
N VAL A 66 3.03 1.01 -12.20
CA VAL A 66 3.27 1.27 -13.62
C VAL A 66 4.27 2.42 -13.73
N LYS A 67 5.45 2.12 -14.29
CA LYS A 67 6.51 3.12 -14.50
C LYS A 67 5.97 4.29 -15.31
N GLY A 68 6.01 5.50 -14.74
CA GLY A 68 5.53 6.74 -15.36
C GLY A 68 4.01 7.00 -15.27
N ARG A 69 3.21 6.09 -14.72
CA ARG A 69 1.74 6.30 -14.51
C ARG A 69 1.30 6.24 -13.04
N GLY A 70 2.13 5.69 -12.16
CA GLY A 70 1.83 5.56 -10.74
C GLY A 70 1.42 4.13 -10.36
N THR A 71 0.82 3.98 -9.18
CA THR A 71 0.41 2.67 -8.64
C THR A 71 -1.09 2.52 -8.78
N PHE A 72 -1.55 1.33 -9.17
CA PHE A 72 -2.99 1.02 -9.31
C PHE A 72 -3.37 -0.15 -8.41
N VAL A 73 -4.55 -0.09 -7.81
CA VAL A 73 -5.12 -1.21 -7.03
C VAL A 73 -5.52 -2.31 -8.01
N LEU A 74 -5.13 -3.54 -7.71
CA LEU A 74 -5.56 -4.72 -8.46
C LEU A 74 -6.88 -5.25 -7.86
N PRO A 75 -7.81 -5.72 -8.70
CA PRO A 75 -9.00 -6.41 -8.22
C PRO A 75 -8.62 -7.64 -7.41
N GLN A 76 -9.13 -7.70 -6.19
CA GLN A 76 -9.19 -8.87 -5.34
C GLN A 76 -10.39 -9.74 -5.74
N ASP A 77 -10.53 -10.02 -7.03
CA ASP A 77 -11.45 -11.03 -7.50
C ASP A 77 -10.57 -12.23 -7.80
N GLU A 78 -10.54 -13.20 -6.88
CA GLU A 78 -10.57 -14.65 -7.10
C GLU A 78 -10.48 -15.30 -5.70
N SER A 79 -11.62 -15.41 -5.03
CA SER A 79 -11.86 -16.45 -4.03
C SER A 79 -13.29 -16.92 -4.27
N GLU A 80 -13.42 -17.88 -5.19
CA GLU A 80 -14.54 -18.83 -5.22
C GLU A 80 -14.60 -19.65 -3.93
#